data_AF-A0A0E3SFT6-F1
#
_entry.id   AF-A0A0E3SFT6-F1
#
_cell.length_a   1.000
_cell.length_b   1.000
_cell.length_c   1.000
_cell.angle_alpha   90.00
_cell.angle_beta   90.00
_cell.angle_gamma   90.00
#
_symmetry.space_group_name_H-M   'P 1'
#
loop_
_entity.id
_entity.type
_entity.pdbx_description
1 polymer ?
#
loop_
_entity_poly.entity_id
_entity_poly.type
_entity_poly.pdbx_seq_one_letter_code
_entity_poly.pdbx_strand_id
1 'polypeptide(L)'
;MEKIIRNLSIGLIILMIFAPLGLLAVGETFGEWGPEEIKEKLGIVPPGLEEFSDLWSAPMPDYDFAGGSESMTMSSVAYILSAVVGVVICGGLLYFIGKKAAKN
;
A
#
# COMPACT_ATOMS: atom_id res chain seq x y z
N MET A 1 -22.18 -11.33 -18.10
CA MET A 1 -20.82 -11.50 -17.53
C MET A 1 -20.51 -12.98 -17.56
N GLU A 2 -19.36 -13.39 -18.10
CA GLU A 2 -19.00 -14.82 -18.11
C GLU A 2 -18.91 -15.39 -16.70
N LYS A 3 -19.25 -16.67 -16.54
CA LYS A 3 -19.28 -17.34 -15.22
C LYS A 3 -17.93 -17.23 -14.49
N ILE A 4 -16.82 -17.33 -15.23
CA ILE A 4 -15.46 -17.19 -14.71
C ILE A 4 -15.24 -15.77 -14.18
N ILE A 5 -15.51 -14.75 -14.99
CA ILE A 5 -15.34 -13.35 -14.61
C ILE A 5 -16.19 -13.01 -13.39
N ARG A 6 -17.46 -13.46 -13.35
CA ARG A 6 -18.34 -13.25 -12.19
C ARG A 6 -17.75 -13.86 -10.92
N ASN A 7 -17.26 -15.10 -10.98
CA ASN A 7 -16.70 -15.78 -9.82
C ASN A 7 -15.41 -15.09 -9.33
N LEU A 8 -14.54 -14.67 -10.25
CA LEU A 8 -13.33 -13.92 -9.92
C LEU A 8 -13.66 -12.56 -9.28
N SER A 9 -14.65 -11.83 -9.83
CA SER A 9 -15.11 -10.57 -9.25
C SER A 9 -15.66 -10.73 -7.83
N ILE A 10 -16.44 -11.79 -7.58
CA ILE A 10 -16.95 -12.09 -6.23
C ILE A 10 -15.77 -12.37 -5.27
N GLY A 11 -14.81 -13.20 -5.69
CA GLY A 11 -13.61 -13.47 -4.88
C GLY A 11 -12.83 -12.20 -4.56
N LEU A 12 -12.65 -11.31 -5.55
CA LEU A 12 -11.96 -10.04 -5.37
C LEU A 12 -12.68 -9.12 -4.39
N ILE A 13 -14.01 -9.02 -4.47
CA ILE A 13 -14.82 -8.23 -3.53
C ILE A 13 -14.66 -8.78 -2.11
N ILE A 14 -14.70 -10.09 -1.93
CA ILE A 14 -14.51 -10.73 -0.62
C ILE A 14 -13.12 -10.37 -0.06
N LEU A 15 -12.06 -10.47 -0.88
CA LEU A 15 -10.71 -10.09 -0.46
C LEU A 15 -10.60 -8.60 -0.10
N MET A 16 -11.27 -7.71 -0.85
CA MET A 16 -11.28 -6.28 -0.58
C MET A 16 -11.95 -5.94 0.77
N ILE A 17 -13.00 -6.69 1.15
CA ILE A 17 -13.66 -6.54 2.47
C ILE A 17 -12.77 -7.06 3.59
N PHE A 18 -12.01 -8.13 3.37
CA PHE A 18 -11.12 -8.70 4.38
C PHE A 18 -9.78 -7.96 4.51
N ALA A 19 -9.30 -7.30 3.46
CA ALA A 19 -8.06 -6.52 3.48
C ALA A 19 -7.95 -5.52 4.66
N PRO A 20 -8.96 -4.69 4.99
CA PRO A 20 -8.88 -3.75 6.11
C PRO A 20 -8.88 -4.42 7.49
N LEU A 21 -9.17 -5.72 7.62
CA LEU A 21 -9.03 -6.41 8.92
C LEU A 21 -7.57 -6.39 9.42
N GLY A 22 -6.59 -6.25 8.52
CA GLY A 22 -5.19 -6.07 8.89
C GLY A 22 -4.94 -4.84 9.76
N LEU A 23 -5.79 -3.80 9.66
CA LEU A 23 -5.68 -2.59 10.48
C LEU A 23 -5.99 -2.83 11.96
N LEU A 24 -6.64 -3.95 12.28
CA LEU A 24 -6.89 -4.36 13.66
C LEU A 24 -5.71 -5.12 14.28
N ALA A 25 -4.72 -5.51 13.45
CA ALA A 25 -3.50 -6.15 13.95
C ALA A 25 -2.66 -5.14 14.75
N VAL A 26 -2.03 -5.62 15.81
CA VAL A 26 -1.18 -4.79 16.67
C VAL A 26 0.24 -4.77 16.10
N GLY A 27 0.79 -3.57 15.94
CA GLY A 27 2.16 -3.33 15.46
C GLY A 27 2.23 -2.91 13.99
N GLU A 28 3.43 -2.55 13.55
CA GLU A 28 3.69 -2.15 12.17
C GLU A 28 3.43 -3.28 11.17
N THR A 29 3.04 -2.90 9.96
CA THR A 29 2.76 -3.86 8.89
C THR A 29 4.01 -4.67 8.53
N PHE A 30 3.82 -5.94 8.23
CA PHE A 30 4.94 -6.82 7.89
C PHE A 30 5.64 -6.32 6.63
N GLY A 31 6.92 -5.98 6.75
CA GLY A 31 7.75 -5.54 5.63
C GLY A 31 7.78 -4.04 5.38
N GLU A 32 7.05 -3.21 6.14
CA GLU A 32 7.18 -1.74 6.11
C GLU A 32 8.08 -1.21 7.24
N TRP A 33 8.89 -2.06 7.87
CA TRP A 33 9.81 -1.63 8.92
C TRP A 33 10.94 -0.77 8.36
N GLY A 34 11.14 0.40 8.97
CA GLY A 34 12.29 1.25 8.76
C GLY A 34 13.52 0.83 9.58
N PRO A 35 14.64 1.54 9.40
CA PRO A 35 15.85 1.35 10.18
C PRO A 35 15.61 1.40 11.71
N GLU A 36 14.73 2.30 12.16
CA GLU A 36 14.39 2.53 13.56
C GLU A 36 13.70 1.31 14.18
N GLU A 37 12.67 0.77 13.52
CA GLU A 37 11.92 -0.40 14.01
C GLU A 37 12.80 -1.65 13.99
N ILE A 38 13.65 -1.79 12.97
CA ILE A 38 14.61 -2.90 12.89
C ILE A 38 15.62 -2.80 14.03
N LYS A 39 16.11 -1.60 14.35
CA LYS A 39 17.00 -1.37 15.49
C LYS A 39 16.33 -1.70 16.82
N GLU A 40 15.06 -1.35 16.99
CA GLU A 40 14.30 -1.68 18.20
C GLU A 40 14.13 -3.20 18.38
N LYS A 41 13.87 -3.92 17.28
CA LYS A 41 13.64 -5.38 17.31
C LYS A 41 14.91 -6.21 17.40
N LEU A 42 15.97 -5.81 16.69
CA LEU A 42 17.20 -6.59 16.53
C LEU A 42 18.41 -6.00 17.28
N GLY A 43 18.30 -4.78 17.80
CA GLY A 43 19.40 -4.06 18.46
C GLY A 43 20.44 -3.46 17.50
N ILE A 44 20.31 -3.72 16.20
CA ILE A 44 21.23 -3.24 15.14
C ILE A 44 20.45 -2.82 13.90
N VAL A 45 21.02 -1.89 13.13
CA VAL A 45 20.57 -1.57 11.77
C VAL A 45 21.50 -2.27 10.78
N PRO A 46 21.00 -3.14 9.88
CA PRO A 46 21.83 -3.71 8.83
C PRO A 46 22.44 -2.62 7.93
N PRO A 47 23.74 -2.66 7.59
CA PRO A 47 24.39 -1.59 6.83
C PRO A 47 23.74 -1.29 5.48
N GLY A 48 23.26 -2.33 4.77
CA GLY A 48 22.54 -2.14 3.52
C GLY A 48 21.18 -1.45 3.71
N LEU A 49 20.50 -1.68 4.84
CA LEU A 49 19.25 -0.98 5.13
C LEU A 49 19.51 0.51 5.38
N GLU A 50 20.57 0.82 6.14
CA GLU A 50 21.00 2.20 6.40
C GLU A 50 21.44 2.94 5.12
N GLU A 51 22.13 2.27 4.20
CA GLU A 51 22.57 2.88 2.94
C GLU A 51 21.41 3.12 1.96
N PHE A 52 20.41 2.22 1.94
CA PHE A 52 19.37 2.23 0.92
C PHE A 52 18.02 2.79 1.38
N SER A 53 17.78 3.01 2.68
CA SER A 53 16.52 3.54 3.20
C SER A 53 16.17 4.91 2.62
N ASP A 54 17.18 5.73 2.34
CA ASP A 54 17.00 7.13 1.93
C ASP A 54 16.95 7.31 0.40
N LEU A 55 17.12 6.24 -0.38
CA LEU A 55 17.12 6.31 -1.84
C LEU A 55 15.78 6.75 -2.42
N TRP A 56 14.69 6.46 -1.73
CA TRP A 56 13.34 6.74 -2.21
C TRP A 56 12.44 7.13 -1.05
N SER A 57 11.85 8.33 -1.15
CA SER A 57 10.76 8.74 -0.27
C SER A 57 9.44 8.60 -1.00
N ALA A 58 8.49 7.88 -0.40
CA ALA A 58 7.15 7.76 -0.95
C ALA A 58 6.49 9.15 -1.08
N PRO A 59 5.71 9.42 -2.14
CA PRO A 59 5.00 10.69 -2.30
C PRO A 59 3.98 10.98 -1.19
N MET A 60 3.50 9.94 -0.49
CA MET A 60 2.57 10.01 0.61
C MET A 60 3.05 9.05 1.71
N PRO A 61 4.05 9.46 2.52
CA PRO A 61 4.57 8.63 3.61
C PRO A 61 3.46 8.36 4.63
N ASP A 62 3.50 7.18 5.23
CA ASP A 62 2.52 6.69 6.22
C ASP A 62 1.05 6.77 5.78
N TYR A 63 0.83 6.87 4.45
CA TYR A 63 -0.49 7.01 3.85
C TYR A 63 -1.26 8.25 4.35
N ASP A 64 -0.56 9.29 4.81
CA ASP A 64 -1.15 10.52 5.35
C ASP A 64 -0.88 11.77 4.47
N PHE A 65 -1.63 12.84 4.70
CA PHE A 65 -1.41 14.11 4.01
C PHE A 65 -0.06 14.74 4.36
N ALA A 66 0.51 15.49 3.41
CA ALA A 66 1.73 16.25 3.64
C ALA A 66 1.52 17.25 4.80
N GLY A 67 2.30 17.08 5.88
CA GLY A 67 2.17 17.85 7.13
C GLY A 67 1.48 17.09 8.28
N GLY A 68 0.97 15.89 8.02
CA GLY A 68 0.29 15.05 9.00
C GLY A 68 -1.16 15.47 9.24
N SER A 69 -1.97 14.52 9.68
CA SER A 69 -3.37 14.72 10.04
C SER A 69 -3.53 15.01 11.54
N GLU A 70 -4.22 16.10 11.88
CA GLU A 70 -4.44 16.50 13.29
C GLU A 70 -5.49 15.65 14.02
N SER A 71 -6.26 14.84 13.29
CA SER A 71 -7.38 14.06 13.82
C SER A 71 -7.41 12.67 13.21
N MET A 72 -7.75 11.68 14.04
CA MET A 72 -7.95 10.28 13.63
C MET A 72 -8.88 10.12 12.42
N THR A 73 -9.92 10.96 12.33
CA THR A 73 -10.84 10.97 11.19
C THR A 73 -10.13 11.39 9.91
N MET A 74 -9.26 12.40 10.00
CA MET A 74 -8.51 12.90 8.86
C MET A 74 -7.43 11.90 8.43
N SER A 75 -6.76 11.22 9.36
CA SER A 75 -5.82 10.12 9.06
C SER A 75 -6.51 8.98 8.32
N SER A 76 -7.71 8.59 8.77
CA SER A 76 -8.50 7.53 8.14
C SER A 76 -8.92 7.91 6.71
N VAL A 77 -9.28 9.17 6.49
CA VAL A 77 -9.62 9.70 5.16
C VAL A 77 -8.39 9.73 4.27
N ALA A 78 -7.24 10.21 4.77
CA ALA A 78 -5.98 10.24 4.04
C ALA A 78 -5.57 8.83 3.60
N TYR A 79 -5.67 7.85 4.51
CA TYR A 79 -5.38 6.45 4.25
C TYR A 79 -6.24 5.87 3.12
N ILE A 80 -7.58 6.07 3.19
CA ILE A 80 -8.50 5.59 2.15
C ILE A 80 -8.22 6.27 0.80
N LEU A 81 -7.96 7.58 0.80
CA LEU A 81 -7.63 8.31 -0.42
C LEU A 81 -6.32 7.82 -1.03
N SER A 82 -5.30 7.55 -0.21
CA SER A 82 -4.03 6.97 -0.65
C SER A 82 -4.25 5.63 -1.37
N ALA A 83 -5.07 4.75 -0.79
CA ALA A 83 -5.42 3.47 -1.41
C ALA A 83 -6.12 3.65 -2.77
N VAL A 84 -7.08 4.59 -2.87
CA VAL A 84 -7.77 4.89 -4.13
C VAL A 84 -6.79 5.41 -5.19
N VAL A 85 -5.92 6.36 -4.82
CA VAL A 85 -4.90 6.90 -5.73
C VAL A 85 -3.96 5.80 -6.22
N GLY A 86 -3.48 4.94 -5.32
CA GLY A 86 -2.64 3.79 -5.66
C GLY A 86 -3.31 2.84 -6.65
N VAL A 87 -4.58 2.47 -6.41
CA VAL A 87 -5.34 1.60 -7.32
C VAL A 87 -5.53 2.23 -8.70
N VAL A 88 -5.85 3.52 -8.77
CA VAL A 88 -6.03 4.23 -10.04
C VAL A 88 -4.73 4.30 -10.82
N ILE A 89 -3.61 4.62 -10.18
CA ILE A 89 -2.30 4.71 -10.83
C ILE A 89 -1.86 3.32 -11.32
N CYS A 90 -1.81 2.32 -10.43
CA CYS A 90 -1.34 0.98 -10.76
C CYS A 90 -2.26 0.31 -11.79
N GLY A 91 -3.57 0.35 -11.57
CA GLY A 91 -4.56 -0.22 -12.48
C GLY A 91 -4.55 0.47 -13.85
N GLY A 92 -4.43 1.80 -13.87
CA GLY A 92 -4.29 2.59 -15.10
C GLY A 92 -3.03 2.20 -15.88
N LEU A 93 -1.87 2.15 -15.21
CA LEU A 93 -0.60 1.75 -15.84
C LEU A 93 -0.69 0.34 -16.43
N LEU A 94 -1.17 -0.64 -15.65
CA LEU A 94 -1.35 -2.01 -16.12
C LEU A 94 -2.30 -2.08 -17.33
N TYR A 95 -3.41 -1.35 -17.29
CA TYR A 95 -4.35 -1.27 -18.40
C TYR A 95 -3.70 -0.70 -19.67
N PHE A 96 -2.97 0.42 -19.56
CA PHE A 96 -2.31 1.03 -20.72
C PHE A 96 -1.21 0.14 -21.30
N ILE A 97 -0.40 -0.49 -20.45
CA ILE A 97 0.64 -1.44 -20.87
C ILE A 97 -0.01 -2.64 -21.57
N GLY A 98 -1.02 -3.26 -20.95
CA GLY A 98 -1.73 -4.40 -21.53
C GLY A 98 -2.41 -4.05 -22.86
N LYS A 99 -3.04 -2.88 -22.95
CA LYS A 99 -3.65 -2.38 -24.19
C LYS A 99 -2.63 -2.20 -25.30
N LYS A 100 -1.43 -1.69 -24.99
CA LYS A 100 -0.35 -1.54 -25.97
C LYS A 100 0.21 -2.90 -26.40
N ALA A 101 0.40 -3.82 -25.44
CA ALA A 101 0.91 -5.16 -25.70
C ALA A 101 -0.04 -5.99 -26.58
N ALA A 102 -1.35 -5.88 -26.37
CA ALA A 102 -2.36 -6.61 -27.15
C ALA A 102 -2.65 -6.02 -28.55
N LYS A 103 -2.16 -4.81 -28.83
CA LYS A 103 -2.34 -4.13 -30.13
C LYS A 103 -1.15 -4.36 -31.08
N ASN A 104 -0.03 -4.86 -30.56
CA ASN A 104 1.08 -5.40 -31.35
C ASN A 104 0.87 -6.90 -31.57
#